data_AF-A0ABD2Q433-F1
#
_entry.id   AF-A0ABD2Q433-F1
#
_cell.length_a   1.000
_cell.length_b   1.000
_cell.length_c   1.000
_cell.angle_alpha   90.00
_cell.angle_beta   90.00
_cell.angle_gamma   90.00
#
_symmetry.space_group_name_H-M   'P 1'
#
loop_
_entity.id
_entity.type
_entity.pdbx_description
1 polymer ?
#
loop_
_entity_poly.entity_id
_entity_poly.type
_entity_poly.pdbx_seq_one_letter_code
_entity_poly.pdbx_strand_id
1 'polypeptide(L)'
;MFGLDLCDILTAINFDCIEHLAKVPTDYDEAAAIFRLLQDSIRCSQTFYVEDGFCSEFVELQRDLALAYAHLAQFETDLQRKCCMLKNRIDILKRLLADLNPQHYLTTRRILLFELADSFSDMKDAKENLIKLNDEMDAEEEKVSGKKRAHWIMKCNTFGLKAIAAFEDFLTTFREPPEPQGKMPERLKIEENYLSVMRANFYMARIYSHLFDVDIKTNLQHLVRALELYQHVIHLAKVHQRLAKDVISDDLDPEVEIAKTMVELLPKKIDRIKSCL
;
A
#
# COMPACT_ATOMS: atom_id res chain seq x y z
N MET A 1 34.29 7.72 29.22
CA MET A 1 35.36 7.90 28.23
C MET A 1 35.08 6.93 27.09
N PHE A 2 34.15 7.29 26.20
CA PHE A 2 33.90 6.59 24.93
C PHE A 2 33.67 7.71 23.91
N GLY A 3 34.77 8.30 23.46
CA GLY A 3 34.76 9.12 22.26
C GLY A 3 34.85 8.15 21.10
N LEU A 4 33.70 7.79 20.53
CA LEU A 4 33.70 7.45 19.12
C LEU A 4 34.00 8.76 18.40
N ASP A 5 35.20 8.86 17.85
CA ASP A 5 35.60 10.02 17.07
C ASP A 5 34.59 10.14 15.92
N LEU A 6 34.04 11.34 15.71
CA LEU A 6 33.19 11.61 14.55
C LEU A 6 33.94 11.22 13.26
N CYS A 7 35.27 11.32 13.30
CA CYS A 7 36.17 10.85 12.26
C CYS A 7 36.07 9.33 12.03
N ASP A 8 35.99 8.50 13.07
CA ASP A 8 35.85 7.03 12.93
C ASP A 8 34.47 6.63 12.36
N ILE A 9 33.41 7.36 12.72
CA ILE A 9 32.07 7.16 12.15
C ILE A 9 32.04 7.58 10.67
N LEU A 10 32.69 8.70 10.33
CA LEU A 10 32.83 9.19 8.96
C LEU A 10 33.79 8.33 8.12
N THR A 11 34.78 7.69 8.75
CA THR A 11 35.70 6.76 8.07
C THR A 11 35.06 5.38 7.89
N ALA A 12 34.12 4.99 8.76
CA ALA A 12 33.30 3.80 8.60
C ALA A 12 32.26 3.94 7.47
N ILE A 13 31.84 5.17 7.15
CA ILE A 13 31.18 5.49 5.88
C ILE A 13 32.28 5.49 4.81
N ASN A 14 32.65 4.29 4.37
CA ASN A 14 33.65 4.05 3.34
C ASN A 14 33.39 4.97 2.13
N PHE A 15 34.43 5.48 1.45
CA PHE A 15 34.27 6.37 0.29
C PHE A 15 33.37 5.74 -0.79
N ASP A 16 33.43 4.41 -0.90
CA ASP A 16 32.53 3.59 -1.73
C ASP A 16 31.05 3.78 -1.38
N CYS A 17 30.70 3.97 -0.11
CA CYS A 17 29.32 4.21 0.34
C CYS A 17 28.79 5.55 -0.15
N ILE A 18 29.63 6.59 -0.15
CA ILE A 18 29.25 7.93 -0.64
C ILE A 18 29.01 7.87 -2.14
N GLU A 19 29.85 7.16 -2.89
CA GLU A 19 29.67 6.98 -4.33
C GLU A 19 28.38 6.20 -4.67
N HIS A 20 28.07 5.14 -3.91
CA HIS A 20 26.84 4.37 -4.08
C HIS A 20 25.58 5.18 -3.72
N LEU A 21 25.65 6.05 -2.71
CA LEU A 21 24.52 6.92 -2.32
C LEU A 21 24.34 8.11 -3.27
N ALA A 22 25.40 8.52 -3.98
CA ALA A 22 25.36 9.63 -4.93
C ALA A 22 24.77 9.24 -6.30
N LYS A 23 24.63 7.94 -6.59
CA LYS A 23 24.11 7.43 -7.87
C LYS A 23 22.73 6.80 -7.68
N VAL A 24 21.79 7.13 -8.57
CA VAL A 24 20.50 6.43 -8.62
C VAL A 24 20.75 5.01 -9.15
N PRO A 25 20.36 3.95 -8.41
CA PRO A 25 20.56 2.58 -8.86
C PRO A 25 19.76 2.33 -10.14
N THR A 26 20.38 1.62 -11.09
CA THR A 26 19.80 1.34 -12.42
C THR A 26 19.42 -0.13 -12.59
N ASP A 27 19.94 -1.01 -11.75
CA ASP A 27 19.64 -2.43 -11.72
C ASP A 27 19.47 -2.96 -10.28
N TYR A 28 19.14 -4.24 -10.18
CA TYR A 28 18.92 -4.91 -8.91
C TYR A 28 20.18 -4.97 -8.04
N ASP A 29 21.35 -5.19 -8.63
CA ASP A 29 22.58 -5.38 -7.86
C ASP A 29 23.04 -4.07 -7.22
N GLU A 30 22.94 -2.96 -7.95
CA GLU A 30 23.14 -1.60 -7.42
C GLU A 30 22.12 -1.28 -6.30
N ALA A 31 20.83 -1.55 -6.53
CA ALA A 31 19.78 -1.31 -5.52
C ALA A 31 19.99 -2.17 -4.27
N ALA A 32 20.41 -3.43 -4.43
CA ALA A 32 20.66 -4.35 -3.33
C ALA A 32 21.89 -3.93 -2.51
N ALA A 33 22.91 -3.33 -3.13
CA ALA A 33 24.06 -2.77 -2.41
C ALA A 33 23.64 -1.63 -1.48
N ILE A 34 22.83 -0.69 -1.99
CA ILE A 34 22.28 0.41 -1.20
C ILE A 34 21.37 -0.12 -0.08
N PHE A 35 20.52 -1.11 -0.38
CA PHE A 35 19.67 -1.75 0.62
C PHE A 35 20.47 -2.35 1.78
N ARG A 36 21.59 -3.05 1.50
CA ARG A 36 22.46 -3.63 2.53
C ARG A 36 23.11 -2.56 3.40
N LEU A 37 23.60 -1.47 2.80
CA LEU A 37 24.16 -0.34 3.54
C LEU A 37 23.13 0.29 4.48
N LEU A 38 21.89 0.49 4.00
CA LEU A 38 20.81 1.00 4.83
C LEU A 38 20.46 0.02 5.96
N GLN A 39 20.35 -1.28 5.66
CA GLN A 39 20.04 -2.30 6.66
C GLN A 39 21.11 -2.36 7.76
N ASP A 40 22.39 -2.30 7.40
CA ASP A 40 23.49 -2.26 8.34
C ASP A 40 23.47 -0.98 9.18
N SER A 41 23.18 0.16 8.55
CA SER A 41 23.06 1.46 9.24
C SER A 41 21.90 1.46 10.24
N ILE A 42 20.73 0.95 9.86
CA ILE A 42 19.57 0.81 10.74
C ILE A 42 19.91 -0.12 11.92
N ARG A 43 20.55 -1.26 11.65
CA ARG A 43 20.98 -2.19 12.71
C ARG A 43 21.91 -1.52 13.71
N CYS A 44 22.87 -0.71 13.25
CA CYS A 44 23.75 0.07 14.12
C CYS A 44 22.98 1.12 14.92
N SER A 45 22.09 1.89 14.28
CA SER A 45 21.26 2.91 14.91
C SER A 45 20.36 2.33 16.01
N GLN A 46 19.83 1.12 15.80
CA GLN A 46 18.97 0.43 16.78
C GLN A 46 19.70 -0.04 18.03
N THR A 47 21.03 0.03 18.08
CA THR A 47 21.77 -0.18 19.35
C THR A 47 21.57 0.97 20.32
N PHE A 48 21.19 2.15 19.82
CA PHE A 48 20.93 3.36 20.61
C PHE A 48 19.44 3.73 20.60
N TYR A 49 18.82 3.80 19.42
CA TYR A 49 17.39 4.08 19.25
C TYR A 49 16.57 2.81 19.43
N VAL A 50 16.51 2.33 20.67
CA VAL A 50 15.70 1.18 21.06
C VAL A 50 14.23 1.58 21.26
N GLU A 51 13.33 0.61 21.17
CA GLU A 51 11.88 0.84 21.29
C GLU A 51 11.48 1.54 22.60
N ASP A 52 12.11 1.14 23.72
CA ASP A 52 11.88 1.74 25.04
C ASP A 52 12.70 3.04 25.20
N GLY A 53 12.01 4.17 25.30
CA GLY A 53 12.62 5.50 25.44
C GLY A 53 12.85 6.28 24.14
N PHE A 54 12.91 5.61 22.98
CA PHE A 54 13.03 6.24 21.65
C PHE A 54 12.00 5.70 20.65
N CYS A 55 10.75 5.49 21.10
CA CYS A 55 9.71 4.85 20.31
C CYS A 55 9.47 5.53 18.94
N SER A 56 9.46 6.87 18.89
CA SER A 56 9.25 7.60 17.63
C SER A 56 10.37 7.35 16.62
N GLU A 57 11.63 7.49 17.05
CA GLU A 57 12.81 7.26 16.22
C GLU A 57 12.92 5.80 15.80
N PHE A 58 12.63 4.86 16.71
CA PHE A 58 12.59 3.43 16.42
C PHE A 58 11.56 3.12 15.32
N VAL A 59 10.37 3.70 15.39
CA VAL A 59 9.33 3.51 14.38
C VAL A 59 9.76 4.05 13.03
N GLU A 60 10.36 5.24 12.97
CA GLU A 60 10.86 5.81 11.71
C GLU A 60 11.97 4.93 11.09
N LEU A 61 12.93 4.44 11.89
CA LEU A 61 13.95 3.50 11.41
C LEU A 61 13.33 2.21 10.84
N GLN A 62 12.28 1.69 11.46
CA GLN A 62 11.60 0.49 10.95
C GLN A 62 10.77 0.79 9.69
N ARG A 63 10.17 1.98 9.59
CA ARG A 63 9.48 2.44 8.38
C ARG A 63 10.45 2.62 7.21
N ASP A 64 11.62 3.18 7.44
CA ASP A 64 12.67 3.32 6.42
C ASP A 64 13.10 1.94 5.89
N LEU A 65 13.27 0.95 6.77
CA LEU A 65 13.57 -0.42 6.36
C LEU A 65 12.42 -1.03 5.52
N ALA A 66 11.17 -0.81 5.93
CA ALA A 66 10.00 -1.28 5.20
C ALA A 66 9.89 -0.63 3.80
N LEU A 67 10.16 0.67 3.69
CA LEU A 67 10.20 1.42 2.44
C LEU A 67 11.34 0.93 1.53
N ALA A 68 12.50 0.63 2.09
CA ALA A 68 13.63 0.09 1.33
C ALA A 68 13.31 -1.27 0.69
N TYR A 69 12.55 -2.14 1.37
CA TYR A 69 12.03 -3.37 0.77
C TYR A 69 11.09 -3.09 -0.40
N ALA A 70 10.27 -2.03 -0.33
CA ALA A 70 9.40 -1.62 -1.44
C ALA A 70 10.23 -1.21 -2.66
N HIS A 71 11.25 -0.36 -2.45
CA HIS A 71 12.12 0.09 -3.54
C HIS A 71 12.92 -1.07 -4.15
N LEU A 72 13.52 -1.94 -3.34
CA LEU A 72 14.27 -3.09 -3.85
C LEU A 72 13.38 -4.02 -4.69
N ALA A 73 12.12 -4.21 -4.28
CA ALA A 73 11.15 -5.03 -5.00
C ALA A 73 10.76 -4.47 -6.39
N GLN A 74 11.05 -3.19 -6.68
CA GLN A 74 10.82 -2.61 -8.01
C GLN A 74 11.88 -3.04 -9.03
N PHE A 75 13.11 -3.30 -8.58
CA PHE A 75 14.21 -3.80 -9.42
C PHE A 75 14.19 -5.32 -9.59
N GLU A 76 13.43 -6.03 -8.76
CA GLU A 76 13.38 -7.50 -8.76
C GLU A 76 12.49 -8.04 -9.89
N THR A 77 13.09 -8.81 -10.79
CA THR A 77 12.41 -9.47 -11.91
C THR A 77 11.85 -10.83 -11.53
N ASP A 78 12.47 -11.52 -10.56
CA ASP A 78 11.94 -12.77 -10.03
C ASP A 78 10.74 -12.49 -9.11
N LEU A 79 9.55 -12.85 -9.59
CA LEU A 79 8.30 -12.59 -8.87
C LEU A 79 8.22 -13.31 -7.50
N GLN A 80 8.93 -14.42 -7.30
CA GLN A 80 8.97 -15.09 -5.99
C GLN A 80 9.83 -14.32 -4.99
N ARG A 81 11.03 -13.88 -5.41
CA ARG A 81 11.91 -13.01 -4.61
C ARG A 81 11.24 -11.68 -4.30
N LYS A 82 10.53 -11.10 -5.28
CA LYS A 82 9.70 -9.91 -5.08
C LYS A 82 8.64 -10.12 -4.01
N CYS A 83 7.93 -11.26 -4.04
CA CYS A 83 6.98 -11.60 -2.99
C CYS A 83 7.66 -11.74 -1.61
N CYS A 84 8.87 -12.28 -1.52
CA CYS A 84 9.60 -12.36 -0.25
C CYS A 84 9.93 -10.97 0.31
N MET A 85 10.36 -10.03 -0.54
CA MET A 85 10.63 -8.64 -0.12
C MET A 85 9.36 -7.95 0.38
N LEU A 86 8.26 -8.05 -0.37
CA LEU A 86 6.97 -7.50 0.03
C LEU A 86 6.45 -8.13 1.33
N LYS A 87 6.70 -9.43 1.54
CA LYS A 87 6.37 -10.11 2.79
C LYS A 87 7.15 -9.52 3.96
N ASN A 88 8.44 -9.25 3.80
CA ASN A 88 9.26 -8.63 4.85
C ASN A 88 8.74 -7.23 5.21
N ARG A 89 8.38 -6.41 4.20
CA ARG A 89 7.71 -5.10 4.39
C ARG A 89 6.44 -5.25 5.21
N ILE A 90 5.54 -6.17 4.84
CA ILE A 90 4.29 -6.43 5.55
C ILE A 90 4.54 -6.84 7.00
N ASP A 91 5.50 -7.74 7.24
CA ASP A 91 5.77 -8.28 8.57
C ASP A 91 6.37 -7.20 9.51
N ILE A 92 7.15 -6.25 8.97
CA ILE A 92 7.62 -5.06 9.72
C ILE A 92 6.45 -4.15 10.08
N LEU A 93 5.64 -3.73 9.09
CA LEU A 93 4.53 -2.80 9.30
C LEU A 93 3.49 -3.33 10.29
N LYS A 94 3.21 -4.64 10.25
CA LYS A 94 2.32 -5.31 11.20
C LYS A 94 2.84 -5.27 12.63
N ARG A 95 4.14 -5.46 12.82
CA ARG A 95 4.76 -5.41 14.15
C ARG A 95 4.60 -4.02 14.75
N LEU A 96 4.97 -2.98 13.99
CA LEU A 96 4.79 -1.59 14.40
C LEU A 96 3.34 -1.27 14.79
N LEU A 97 2.36 -1.71 13.99
CA LEU A 97 0.94 -1.48 14.28
C LEU A 97 0.41 -2.22 15.51
N ALA A 98 1.04 -3.34 15.89
CA ALA A 98 0.69 -4.12 17.07
C ALA A 98 1.25 -3.49 18.34
N ASP A 99 2.46 -2.93 18.27
CA ASP A 99 3.18 -2.40 19.41
C ASP A 99 2.79 -0.93 19.72
N LEU A 100 2.35 -0.18 18.71
CA LEU A 100 1.97 1.24 18.87
C LEU A 100 0.63 1.44 19.58
N ASN A 101 0.64 2.31 20.61
CA ASN A 101 -0.57 2.77 21.27
C ASN A 101 -1.47 3.60 20.31
N PRO A 102 -2.72 3.17 20.05
CA PRO A 102 -3.59 3.85 19.08
C PRO A 102 -3.97 5.29 19.41
N GLN A 103 -3.96 5.69 20.68
CA GLN A 103 -4.35 7.03 21.11
C GLN A 103 -3.19 8.03 20.98
N HIS A 104 -1.98 7.62 21.36
CA HIS A 104 -0.80 8.50 21.32
C HIS A 104 -0.19 8.64 19.93
N TYR A 105 -0.31 7.60 19.09
CA TYR A 105 0.35 7.53 17.79
C TYR A 105 -0.63 7.50 16.62
N LEU A 106 -1.77 8.20 16.72
CA LEU A 106 -2.83 8.14 15.70
C LEU A 106 -2.34 8.50 14.30
N THR A 107 -1.52 9.55 14.17
CA THR A 107 -0.94 9.96 12.87
C THR A 107 -0.01 8.90 12.31
N THR A 108 0.93 8.40 13.11
CA THR A 108 1.84 7.33 12.70
C THR A 108 1.07 6.06 12.34
N ARG A 109 0.03 5.71 13.10
CA ARG A 109 -0.85 4.57 12.82
C ARG A 109 -1.56 4.72 11.48
N ARG A 110 -2.05 5.92 11.14
CA ARG A 110 -2.66 6.21 9.83
C ARG A 110 -1.68 5.96 8.69
N ILE A 111 -0.46 6.46 8.83
CA ILE A 111 0.61 6.25 7.84
C ILE A 111 0.89 4.76 7.67
N LEU A 112 1.11 4.05 8.77
CA LEU A 112 1.41 2.62 8.77
C LEU A 112 0.26 1.76 8.21
N LEU A 113 -1.00 2.09 8.50
CA LEU A 113 -2.16 1.39 7.94
C LEU A 113 -2.23 1.58 6.42
N PHE A 114 -1.97 2.79 5.94
CA PHE A 114 -1.96 3.07 4.51
C PHE A 114 -0.81 2.33 3.80
N GLU A 115 0.41 2.39 4.35
CA GLU A 115 1.59 1.67 3.84
C GLU A 115 1.37 0.14 3.87
N LEU A 116 0.68 -0.39 4.89
CA LEU A 116 0.36 -1.82 4.99
C LEU A 116 -0.66 -2.23 3.92
N ALA A 117 -1.68 -1.42 3.71
CA ALA A 117 -2.69 -1.67 2.68
C ALA A 117 -2.07 -1.66 1.28
N ASP A 118 -1.21 -0.68 1.00
CA ASP A 118 -0.42 -0.58 -0.23
C ASP A 118 0.47 -1.82 -0.43
N SER A 119 1.20 -2.24 0.61
CA SER A 119 2.04 -3.45 0.57
C SER A 119 1.24 -4.73 0.27
N PHE A 120 0.01 -4.83 0.77
CA PHE A 120 -0.88 -5.94 0.43
C PHE A 120 -1.38 -5.86 -1.01
N SER A 121 -1.63 -4.66 -1.53
CA SER A 121 -1.97 -4.46 -2.95
C SER A 121 -0.81 -4.90 -3.85
N ASP A 122 0.41 -4.47 -3.55
CA ASP A 122 1.62 -4.88 -4.29
C ASP A 122 1.79 -6.41 -4.29
N MET A 123 1.56 -7.05 -3.14
CA MET A 123 1.63 -8.51 -3.01
C MET A 123 0.54 -9.19 -3.86
N LYS A 124 -0.67 -8.64 -3.87
CA LYS A 124 -1.76 -9.13 -4.72
C LYS A 124 -1.38 -9.04 -6.19
N ASP A 125 -0.85 -7.90 -6.63
CA ASP A 125 -0.48 -7.67 -8.03
C ASP A 125 0.69 -8.58 -8.45
N ALA A 126 1.70 -8.76 -7.59
CA ALA A 126 2.78 -9.72 -7.83
C ALA A 126 2.28 -11.17 -7.95
N LYS A 127 1.28 -11.56 -7.13
CA LYS A 127 0.65 -12.90 -7.20
C LYS A 127 -0.23 -13.07 -8.43
N GLU A 128 -0.93 -12.03 -8.85
CA GLU A 128 -1.69 -12.04 -10.09
C GLU A 128 -0.77 -12.20 -11.30
N ASN A 129 0.36 -11.50 -11.35
CA ASN A 129 1.34 -11.65 -12.43
C ASN A 129 1.95 -13.07 -12.47
N LEU A 130 2.18 -13.69 -11.31
CA LEU A 130 2.57 -15.10 -11.24
C LEU A 130 1.50 -16.04 -11.82
N ILE A 131 0.22 -15.76 -11.57
CA ILE A 131 -0.88 -16.57 -12.13
C ILE A 131 -0.89 -16.44 -13.65
N LYS A 132 -0.78 -15.22 -14.19
CA LYS A 132 -0.76 -14.96 -15.64
C LYS A 132 0.41 -15.65 -16.33
N LEU A 133 1.62 -15.54 -15.78
CA LEU A 133 2.81 -16.18 -16.34
C LEU A 133 2.69 -17.71 -16.35
N ASN A 134 2.15 -18.31 -15.28
CA ASN A 134 1.93 -19.75 -15.25
C ASN A 134 0.80 -20.18 -16.20
N ASP A 135 -0.27 -19.38 -16.34
CA ASP A 135 -1.36 -19.66 -17.29
C ASP A 135 -0.85 -19.64 -18.75
N GLU A 136 0.13 -18.78 -19.08
CA GLU A 136 0.80 -18.74 -20.40
C GLU A 136 1.69 -19.96 -20.63
N MET A 137 2.46 -20.40 -19.62
CA MET A 137 3.34 -21.58 -19.72
C MET A 137 2.55 -22.90 -19.75
N ASP A 138 1.49 -23.03 -18.94
CA ASP A 138 0.63 -24.23 -18.88
C ASP A 138 -0.22 -24.41 -20.15
N ALA A 139 -0.40 -23.36 -20.97
CA ALA A 139 -1.04 -23.49 -22.29
C ALA A 139 -0.21 -24.38 -23.25
N GLU A 140 1.07 -24.57 -22.97
CA GLU A 140 2.00 -25.39 -23.75
C GLU A 140 2.13 -26.84 -23.23
N GLU A 141 1.75 -27.12 -21.98
CA GLU A 141 1.85 -28.46 -21.36
C GLU A 141 0.48 -28.95 -20.81
N GLU A 142 -0.10 -29.97 -21.47
CA GLU A 142 -1.42 -30.51 -21.10
C GLU A 142 -1.49 -31.02 -19.63
N LYS A 143 -2.41 -30.43 -18.87
CA LYS A 143 -3.23 -31.08 -17.81
C LYS A 143 -2.52 -31.53 -16.51
N VAL A 144 -2.02 -30.56 -15.72
CA VAL A 144 -1.88 -30.70 -14.24
C VAL A 144 -2.48 -29.50 -13.46
N SER A 145 -3.04 -28.51 -14.14
CA SER A 145 -3.08 -27.10 -13.68
C SER A 145 -4.23 -26.69 -12.72
N GLY A 146 -5.44 -27.27 -12.82
CA GLY A 146 -6.66 -26.65 -12.24
C GLY A 146 -6.70 -26.44 -10.71
N LYS A 147 -6.28 -27.44 -9.90
CA LYS A 147 -6.29 -27.33 -8.43
C LYS A 147 -5.23 -26.37 -7.91
N LYS A 148 -4.04 -26.41 -8.51
CA LYS A 148 -2.92 -25.53 -8.19
C LYS A 148 -3.29 -24.08 -8.51
N ARG A 149 -3.90 -23.84 -9.67
CA ARG A 149 -4.42 -22.53 -10.08
C ARG A 149 -5.46 -21.96 -9.10
N ALA A 150 -6.46 -22.75 -8.71
CA ALA A 150 -7.46 -22.33 -7.73
C ALA A 150 -6.84 -21.92 -6.39
N HIS A 151 -5.81 -22.65 -5.93
CA HIS A 151 -5.06 -22.31 -4.72
C HIS A 151 -4.34 -20.95 -4.85
N TRP A 152 -3.69 -20.68 -5.98
CA TRP A 152 -3.03 -19.39 -6.23
C TRP A 152 -4.01 -18.23 -6.27
N ILE A 153 -5.16 -18.42 -6.93
CA ILE A 153 -6.25 -17.44 -6.99
C ILE A 153 -6.75 -17.10 -5.58
N MET A 154 -7.03 -18.11 -4.76
CA MET A 154 -7.47 -17.90 -3.38
C MET A 154 -6.45 -17.10 -2.57
N LYS A 155 -5.16 -17.40 -2.75
CA LYS A 155 -4.07 -16.66 -2.09
C LYS A 155 -3.96 -15.21 -2.58
N CYS A 156 -4.13 -14.98 -3.89
CA CYS A 156 -4.17 -13.65 -4.49
C CYS A 156 -5.32 -12.80 -3.90
N ASN A 157 -6.54 -13.34 -3.91
CA ASN A 157 -7.71 -12.68 -3.31
C ASN A 157 -7.52 -12.42 -1.82
N THR A 158 -6.89 -13.34 -1.08
CA THR A 158 -6.60 -13.14 0.35
C THR A 158 -5.77 -11.88 0.58
N PHE A 159 -4.81 -11.57 -0.29
CA PHE A 159 -4.03 -10.34 -0.18
C PHE A 159 -4.85 -9.11 -0.58
N GLY A 160 -5.67 -9.19 -1.63
CA GLY A 160 -6.61 -8.11 -2.00
C GLY A 160 -7.57 -7.75 -0.86
N LEU A 161 -8.18 -8.76 -0.22
CA LEU A 161 -9.09 -8.56 0.92
C LEU A 161 -8.36 -8.00 2.14
N LYS A 162 -7.10 -8.39 2.38
CA LYS A 162 -6.27 -7.81 3.45
C LYS A 162 -5.91 -6.34 3.18
N ALA A 163 -5.65 -5.98 1.92
CA ALA A 163 -5.44 -4.59 1.52
C ALA A 163 -6.70 -3.75 1.78
N ILE A 164 -7.88 -4.26 1.35
CA ILE A 164 -9.17 -3.63 1.62
C ILE A 164 -9.39 -3.42 3.11
N ALA A 165 -9.19 -4.46 3.93
CA ALA A 165 -9.36 -4.36 5.38
C ALA A 165 -8.43 -3.30 6.01
N ALA A 166 -7.17 -3.24 5.58
CA ALA A 166 -6.22 -2.24 6.08
C ALA A 166 -6.60 -0.79 5.65
N PHE A 167 -7.11 -0.60 4.43
CA PHE A 167 -7.67 0.69 4.01
C PHE A 167 -8.94 1.04 4.79
N GLU A 168 -9.81 0.08 5.08
CA GLU A 168 -11.00 0.30 5.92
C GLU A 168 -10.61 0.69 7.34
N ASP A 169 -9.63 0.01 7.95
CA ASP A 169 -9.06 0.37 9.24
C ASP A 169 -8.51 1.80 9.21
N PHE A 170 -7.73 2.16 8.17
CA PHE A 170 -7.27 3.53 7.94
C PHE A 170 -8.43 4.53 7.91
N LEU A 171 -9.47 4.26 7.12
CA LEU A 171 -10.65 5.12 7.01
C LEU A 171 -11.42 5.23 8.34
N THR A 172 -11.44 4.16 9.14
CA THR A 172 -12.09 4.19 10.47
C THR A 172 -11.39 5.15 11.43
N THR A 173 -10.08 5.38 11.27
CA THR A 173 -9.35 6.34 12.12
C THR A 173 -9.81 7.79 11.94
N PHE A 174 -10.56 8.09 10.88
CA PHE A 174 -11.16 9.40 10.62
C PHE A 174 -12.63 9.47 11.05
N ARG A 175 -13.24 8.35 11.46
CA ARG A 175 -14.59 8.33 12.01
C ARG A 175 -14.53 8.80 13.46
N GLU A 176 -15.28 9.83 13.80
CA GLU A 176 -15.44 10.24 15.18
C GLU A 176 -16.39 9.25 15.90
N PRO A 177 -16.19 8.99 17.21
CA PRO A 177 -17.21 8.33 18.00
C PRO A 177 -18.51 9.15 17.93
N PRO A 178 -19.69 8.52 17.98
CA PRO A 178 -20.94 9.26 17.96
C PRO A 178 -20.99 10.24 19.13
N GLU A 179 -20.87 11.54 18.84
CA GLU A 179 -20.93 12.57 19.86
C GLU A 179 -22.33 12.59 20.51
N PRO A 180 -22.43 12.85 21.83
CA PRO A 180 -23.69 13.17 22.46
C PRO A 180 -24.29 14.41 21.78
N GLN A 181 -25.54 14.27 21.33
CA GLN A 181 -26.38 15.24 20.60
C GLN A 181 -25.94 16.72 20.72
N GLY A 182 -25.65 17.34 19.57
CA GLY A 182 -25.81 18.80 19.42
C GLY A 182 -24.61 19.59 18.86
N LYS A 183 -23.47 18.96 18.56
CA LYS A 183 -22.39 19.61 17.80
C LYS A 183 -22.25 18.95 16.43
N MET A 184 -22.05 19.79 15.42
CA MET A 184 -21.95 19.39 14.01
C MET A 184 -20.62 18.63 13.82
N PRO A 185 -20.58 17.40 13.28
CA PRO A 185 -19.33 16.68 13.07
C PRO A 185 -18.45 17.47 12.10
N GLU A 186 -17.30 17.88 12.60
CA GLU A 186 -16.52 18.96 12.02
C GLU A 186 -15.73 18.43 10.82
N ARG A 187 -16.19 18.82 9.63
CA ARG A 187 -15.67 18.57 8.28
C ARG A 187 -14.18 18.91 8.06
N LEU A 188 -13.45 19.29 9.12
CA LEU A 188 -12.11 19.87 9.12
C LEU A 188 -10.96 18.84 9.12
N LYS A 189 -11.14 17.60 9.60
CA LYS A 189 -10.04 16.58 9.60
C LYS A 189 -9.77 15.94 8.23
N ILE A 190 -10.76 15.99 7.33
CA ILE A 190 -10.62 15.45 5.98
C ILE A 190 -9.83 16.42 5.10
N GLU A 191 -9.79 17.73 5.36
CA GLU A 191 -9.11 18.69 4.47
C GLU A 191 -7.59 18.43 4.39
N GLU A 192 -6.91 18.25 5.53
CA GLU A 192 -5.47 17.96 5.56
C GLU A 192 -5.11 16.55 5.04
N ASN A 193 -6.04 15.61 5.17
CA ASN A 193 -5.84 14.19 4.80
C ASN A 193 -6.65 13.80 3.56
N TYR A 194 -7.15 14.79 2.82
CA TYR A 194 -8.15 14.61 1.77
C TYR A 194 -7.65 13.62 0.73
N LEU A 195 -6.42 13.84 0.30
CA LEU A 195 -5.74 13.03 -0.69
C LEU A 195 -5.62 11.57 -0.26
N SER A 196 -5.21 11.32 0.98
CA SER A 196 -5.05 9.97 1.53
C SER A 196 -6.41 9.25 1.67
N VAL A 197 -7.45 9.95 2.13
CA VAL A 197 -8.81 9.40 2.22
C VAL A 197 -9.37 9.08 0.83
N MET A 198 -9.19 9.98 -0.13
CA MET A 198 -9.60 9.79 -1.51
C MET A 198 -8.87 8.59 -2.16
N ARG A 199 -7.54 8.53 -2.02
CA ARG A 199 -6.72 7.44 -2.55
C ARG A 199 -7.06 6.08 -1.94
N ALA A 200 -7.32 6.02 -0.63
CA ALA A 200 -7.76 4.77 -0.01
C ALA A 200 -9.05 4.22 -0.67
N ASN A 201 -10.05 5.08 -0.91
CA ASN A 201 -11.27 4.68 -1.60
C ASN A 201 -11.00 4.26 -3.05
N PHE A 202 -10.13 5.00 -3.77
CA PHE A 202 -9.75 4.67 -5.15
C PHE A 202 -9.02 3.31 -5.24
N TYR A 203 -8.04 3.06 -4.37
CA TYR A 203 -7.29 1.80 -4.35
C TYR A 203 -8.19 0.63 -3.95
N MET A 204 -9.09 0.79 -2.98
CA MET A 204 -10.12 -0.22 -2.68
C MET A 204 -10.99 -0.52 -3.91
N ALA A 205 -11.46 0.50 -4.63
CA ALA A 205 -12.26 0.32 -5.85
C ALA A 205 -11.52 -0.47 -6.93
N ARG A 206 -10.22 -0.17 -7.12
CA ARG A 206 -9.33 -0.92 -8.01
C ARG A 206 -9.23 -2.38 -7.56
N ILE A 207 -8.97 -2.64 -6.29
CA ILE A 207 -8.84 -4.02 -5.77
C ILE A 207 -10.14 -4.80 -6.02
N TYR A 208 -11.30 -4.25 -5.64
CA TYR A 208 -12.60 -4.89 -5.88
C TYR A 208 -12.85 -5.19 -7.36
N SER A 209 -12.43 -4.30 -8.26
CA SER A 209 -12.58 -4.50 -9.72
C SER A 209 -11.74 -5.65 -10.29
N HIS A 210 -10.69 -6.06 -9.56
CA HIS A 210 -9.69 -7.03 -9.98
C HIS A 210 -9.59 -8.24 -9.03
N LEU A 211 -10.60 -8.49 -8.21
CA LEU A 211 -10.72 -9.76 -7.46
C LEU A 211 -11.12 -10.89 -8.43
N PHE A 212 -10.64 -12.10 -8.14
CA PHE A 212 -10.99 -13.29 -8.92
C PHE A 212 -12.23 -13.95 -8.33
N ASP A 213 -13.37 -13.84 -9.00
CA ASP A 213 -14.62 -14.38 -8.48
C ASP A 213 -14.91 -15.80 -8.96
N VAL A 214 -15.33 -16.66 -8.04
CA VAL A 214 -15.69 -18.06 -8.32
C VAL A 214 -17.08 -18.14 -8.96
N ASP A 215 -17.99 -17.24 -8.58
CA ASP A 215 -19.36 -17.21 -9.05
C ASP A 215 -19.80 -15.80 -9.49
N ILE A 216 -20.83 -15.78 -10.34
CA ILE A 216 -21.36 -14.57 -10.96
C ILE A 216 -21.92 -13.59 -9.93
N LYS A 217 -22.50 -14.08 -8.82
CA LYS A 217 -23.11 -13.21 -7.81
C LYS A 217 -22.05 -12.47 -7.00
N THR A 218 -21.00 -13.16 -6.58
CA THR A 218 -19.86 -12.55 -5.89
C THR A 218 -19.17 -11.52 -6.78
N ASN A 219 -19.00 -11.82 -8.07
CA ASN A 219 -18.48 -10.87 -9.06
C ASN A 219 -19.33 -9.60 -9.14
N LEU A 220 -20.64 -9.78 -9.25
CA LEU A 220 -21.57 -8.66 -9.29
C LEU A 220 -21.47 -7.79 -8.03
N GLN A 221 -21.36 -8.39 -6.85
CA GLN A 221 -21.21 -7.67 -5.59
C GLN A 221 -19.92 -6.86 -5.54
N HIS A 222 -18.79 -7.43 -5.95
CA HIS A 222 -17.52 -6.71 -6.00
C HIS A 222 -17.53 -5.55 -7.01
N LEU A 223 -18.11 -5.75 -8.20
CA LEU A 223 -18.21 -4.68 -9.19
C LEU A 223 -19.14 -3.55 -8.77
N VAL A 224 -20.27 -3.87 -8.11
CA VAL A 224 -21.16 -2.86 -7.52
C VAL A 224 -20.42 -2.09 -6.44
N ARG A 225 -19.68 -2.77 -5.57
CA ARG A 225 -18.89 -2.12 -4.52
C ARG A 225 -17.79 -1.23 -5.09
N ALA A 226 -17.10 -1.66 -6.14
CA ALA A 226 -16.12 -0.85 -6.84
C ALA A 226 -16.75 0.41 -7.44
N LEU A 227 -17.93 0.29 -8.07
CA LEU A 227 -18.66 1.44 -8.62
C LEU A 227 -19.02 2.46 -7.54
N GLU A 228 -19.54 2.02 -6.39
CA GLU A 228 -19.86 2.90 -5.26
C GLU A 228 -18.63 3.67 -4.79
N LEU A 229 -17.48 3.00 -4.68
CA LEU A 229 -16.23 3.62 -4.24
C LEU A 229 -15.70 4.62 -5.27
N TYR A 230 -15.73 4.31 -6.57
CA TYR A 230 -15.35 5.27 -7.61
C TYR A 230 -16.27 6.50 -7.64
N GLN A 231 -17.58 6.32 -7.45
CA GLN A 231 -18.52 7.43 -7.29
C GLN A 231 -18.19 8.28 -6.06
N HIS A 232 -17.80 7.63 -4.96
CA HIS A 232 -17.38 8.33 -3.74
C HIS A 232 -16.10 9.14 -3.94
N VAL A 233 -15.11 8.62 -4.67
CA VAL A 233 -13.89 9.38 -5.05
C VAL A 233 -14.24 10.66 -5.81
N ILE A 234 -15.13 10.58 -6.81
CA ILE A 234 -15.57 11.76 -7.56
C ILE A 234 -16.34 12.74 -6.65
N HIS A 235 -17.14 12.23 -5.72
CA HIS A 235 -17.84 13.06 -4.76
C HIS A 235 -16.87 13.81 -3.84
N LEU A 236 -15.89 13.12 -3.27
CA LEU A 236 -14.82 13.69 -2.45
C LEU A 236 -14.10 14.81 -3.21
N ALA A 237 -13.73 14.60 -4.48
CA ALA A 237 -13.07 15.61 -5.32
C ALA A 237 -13.91 16.88 -5.50
N LYS A 238 -15.20 16.71 -5.78
CA LYS A 238 -16.14 17.84 -5.89
C LYS A 238 -16.31 18.60 -4.58
N VAL A 239 -16.32 17.89 -3.45
CA VAL A 239 -16.42 18.51 -2.12
C VAL A 239 -15.16 19.33 -1.82
N HIS A 240 -13.98 18.76 -2.06
CA HIS A 240 -12.70 19.45 -1.85
C HIS A 240 -12.58 20.71 -2.73
N GLN A 241 -12.91 20.62 -4.02
CA GLN A 241 -12.91 21.78 -4.93
C GLN A 241 -13.81 22.92 -4.44
N ARG A 242 -14.99 22.60 -3.88
CA ARG A 242 -15.90 23.63 -3.34
C ARG A 242 -15.38 24.30 -2.07
N LEU A 243 -14.66 23.55 -1.23
CA LEU A 243 -14.16 24.03 0.06
C LEU A 243 -12.85 24.81 -0.10
N ALA A 244 -11.98 24.39 -1.01
CA ALA A 244 -10.65 24.96 -1.21
C ALA A 244 -10.63 26.41 -1.72
N LYS A 245 -11.76 26.93 -2.23
CA LYS A 245 -12.07 28.32 -2.67
C LYS A 245 -11.07 29.07 -3.58
N ASP A 246 -9.81 28.66 -3.74
CA ASP A 246 -8.75 29.43 -4.40
C ASP A 246 -7.66 28.61 -5.12
N VAL A 247 -7.81 27.29 -5.28
CA VAL A 247 -6.90 26.50 -6.12
C VAL A 247 -7.71 25.61 -7.06
N ILE A 248 -8.16 26.21 -8.16
CA ILE A 248 -8.46 25.45 -9.38
C ILE A 248 -7.11 25.18 -10.04
N SER A 249 -6.40 24.15 -9.59
CA SER A 249 -5.56 23.43 -10.53
C SER A 249 -6.54 22.62 -11.37
N ASP A 250 -6.70 22.98 -12.65
CA ASP A 250 -7.47 22.18 -13.63
C ASP A 250 -6.90 20.77 -13.80
N ASP A 251 -5.72 20.50 -13.22
CA ASP A 251 -5.16 19.17 -13.04
C ASP A 251 -5.95 18.42 -11.95
N LEU A 252 -7.02 17.76 -12.37
CA LEU A 252 -7.63 16.71 -11.56
C LEU A 252 -6.59 15.60 -11.33
N ASP A 253 -6.48 15.14 -10.08
CA ASP A 253 -5.65 13.99 -9.70
C ASP A 253 -5.94 12.83 -10.68
N PRO A 254 -4.93 12.18 -11.29
CA PRO A 254 -5.15 11.11 -12.27
C PRO A 254 -6.11 10.02 -11.78
N GLU A 255 -6.11 9.72 -10.47
CA GLU A 255 -7.06 8.83 -9.82
C GLU A 255 -8.54 9.25 -10.02
N VAL A 256 -8.83 10.55 -10.00
CA VAL A 256 -10.19 11.09 -10.21
C VAL A 256 -10.63 10.94 -11.66
N GLU A 257 -9.73 11.17 -12.63
CA GLU A 257 -10.03 10.97 -14.05
C GLU A 257 -10.27 9.49 -14.38
N ILE A 258 -9.46 8.61 -13.79
CA ILE A 258 -9.69 7.16 -13.88
C ILE A 258 -11.04 6.81 -13.24
N ALA A 259 -11.37 7.36 -12.07
CA ALA A 259 -12.65 7.11 -11.42
C ALA A 259 -13.84 7.55 -12.28
N LYS A 260 -13.78 8.72 -12.93
CA LYS A 260 -14.82 9.20 -13.87
C LYS A 260 -15.02 8.21 -15.01
N THR A 261 -13.93 7.76 -15.62
CA THR A 261 -13.97 6.77 -16.70
C THR A 261 -14.57 5.45 -16.22
N MET A 262 -14.19 4.97 -15.04
CA MET A 262 -14.70 3.72 -14.48
C MET A 262 -16.19 3.79 -14.14
N VAL A 263 -16.71 4.95 -13.72
CA VAL A 263 -18.15 5.16 -13.49
C VAL A 263 -18.97 5.07 -14.79
N GLU A 264 -18.38 5.37 -15.94
CA GLU A 264 -19.03 5.20 -17.25
C GLU A 264 -18.96 3.75 -17.78
N LEU A 265 -17.89 3.03 -17.44
CA LEU A 265 -17.62 1.69 -17.96
C LEU A 265 -18.22 0.56 -17.12
N LEU A 266 -18.09 0.63 -15.78
CA LEU A 266 -18.53 -0.44 -14.88
C LEU A 266 -20.03 -0.75 -14.95
N PRO A 267 -20.95 0.23 -15.04
CA PRO A 267 -22.38 -0.06 -15.17
C PRO A 267 -22.69 -0.93 -16.39
N LYS A 268 -22.05 -0.67 -17.53
CA LYS A 268 -22.21 -1.47 -18.75
C LYS A 268 -21.76 -2.92 -18.54
N LYS A 269 -20.67 -3.14 -17.78
CA LYS A 269 -20.18 -4.47 -17.43
C LYS A 269 -21.15 -5.17 -16.47
N ILE A 270 -21.64 -4.45 -15.46
CA ILE A 270 -22.62 -4.93 -14.48
C ILE A 270 -23.90 -5.38 -15.17
N ASP A 271 -24.45 -4.58 -16.08
CA ASP A 271 -25.70 -4.89 -16.78
C ASP A 271 -25.55 -6.11 -17.71
N ARG A 272 -24.40 -6.24 -18.38
CA ARG A 272 -24.07 -7.45 -19.15
C ARG A 272 -24.06 -8.69 -18.26
N ILE A 273 -23.42 -8.64 -17.10
CA ILE A 273 -23.37 -9.76 -16.17
C ILE A 273 -24.77 -10.10 -15.64
N LYS A 274 -25.56 -9.09 -15.28
CA LYS A 274 -26.95 -9.27 -14.84
C LYS A 274 -27.83 -9.92 -15.91
N SER A 275 -27.58 -9.63 -17.19
CA SER A 275 -28.33 -10.25 -18.29
C SER A 275 -28.02 -11.75 -18.48
N CYS A 276 -26.93 -12.25 -17.88
CA CYS A 276 -26.55 -13.66 -17.89
C CYS A 276 -27.02 -14.44 -16.65
N LEU A 277 -27.72 -13.80 -15.71
CA LEU A 277 -28.34 -14.40 -14.52
C LEU A 277 -29.79 -14.77 -14.79
#